data_AF-A0A6J4UKD5-F1
#
_entry.id   AF-A0A6J4UKD5-F1
#
_cell.length_a   1.000
_cell.length_b   1.000
_cell.length_c   1.000
_cell.angle_alpha   90.00
_cell.angle_beta   90.00
_cell.angle_gamma   90.00
#
_symmetry.space_group_name_H-M   'P 1'
#
loop_
_entity.id
_entity.type
_entity.pdbx_description
1 polymer ?
#
loop_
_entity_poly.entity_id
_entity_poly.type
_entity_poly.pdbx_seq_one_letter_code
_entity_poly.pdbx_strand_id
1 'polypeptide(L)' 'MPATTYPETITITPVSRPIDAVVPIPGSKSITNRALLIAALADGRSDLTGALFSDD' A
#
# COMPACT_ATOMS: atom_id res chain seq x y z
N MET A 1 -6.44 -5.50 10.13
CA MET A 1 -7.04 -6.39 9.12
C MET A 1 -6.36 -7.73 9.29
N PRO A 2 -7.08 -8.86 9.36
CA PRO A 2 -6.41 -10.17 9.43
C PRO A 2 -5.52 -10.33 8.19
N ALA A 3 -4.33 -10.89 8.38
CA ALA A 3 -3.42 -11.20 7.27
C ALA A 3 -4.15 -12.13 6.30
N THR A 4 -4.30 -11.70 5.05
CA THR A 4 -4.90 -12.54 4.02
C THR A 4 -3.87 -13.57 3.59
N THR A 5 -4.08 -14.83 3.94
CA THR A 5 -3.23 -15.93 3.48
C THR A 5 -3.57 -16.26 2.04
N TYR A 6 -2.63 -16.00 1.13
CA TYR A 6 -2.72 -16.41 -0.27
C TYR A 6 -2.03 -17.76 -0.48
N PRO A 7 -2.49 -18.58 -1.44
CA PRO A 7 -1.77 -19.80 -1.81
C PRO A 7 -0.39 -19.46 -2.38
N GLU A 8 0.57 -20.39 -2.26
CA GLU A 8 1.92 -20.21 -2.81
C GLU A 8 1.92 -20.02 -4.33
N THR A 9 0.90 -20.55 -5.01
CA THR A 9 0.75 -20.44 -6.45
C THR A 9 -0.67 -20.03 -6.81
N ILE A 10 -0.77 -19.13 -7.80
CA ILE A 10 -2.04 -18.68 -8.36
C ILE A 10 -1.95 -18.90 -9.88
N THR A 11 -2.86 -19.72 -10.42
CA THR A 11 -3.00 -19.89 -11.87
C THR A 11 -3.72 -18.69 -12.46
N ILE A 12 -3.07 -18.02 -13.42
CA ILE A 12 -3.69 -16.93 -14.18
C ILE A 12 -4.50 -17.52 -15.32
N THR A 13 -5.81 -17.24 -15.36
CA THR A 13 -6.68 -17.63 -16.46
C THR A 13 -6.76 -16.50 -17.50
N PRO A 14 -6.86 -16.81 -18.81
CA PRO A 14 -7.04 -15.80 -19.83
C PRO A 14 -8.30 -14.97 -19.60
N VAL A 15 -8.20 -13.65 -19.80
CA VAL A 15 -9.37 -12.78 -19.76
C VAL A 15 -10.24 -12.97 -21.00
N SER A 16 -11.55 -12.99 -20.83
CA SER A 16 -12.52 -13.15 -21.93
C SER A 16 -12.87 -11.83 -22.64
N ARG A 17 -12.40 -10.70 -22.11
CA ARG A 17 -12.68 -9.34 -22.59
C ARG A 17 -11.56 -8.38 -22.17
N PRO A 18 -11.43 -7.20 -22.80
CA PRO A 18 -10.47 -6.18 -22.38
C PRO A 18 -10.66 -5.80 -20.90
N ILE A 19 -9.54 -5.57 -20.20
CA ILE A 19 -9.55 -5.04 -18.84
C ILE A 19 -9.67 -3.51 -18.95
N ASP A 20 -10.77 -2.97 -18.43
CA ASP A 20 -10.96 -1.54 -18.21
C ASP A 20 -11.27 -1.36 -16.72
N ALA A 21 -10.26 -0.93 -15.96
CA ALA A 21 -10.33 -0.80 -14.51
C ALA A 21 -9.37 0.27 -14.01
N VAL A 22 -9.79 0.97 -12.95
CA VAL A 22 -8.95 1.89 -12.18
C VAL A 22 -8.81 1.31 -10.78
N VAL A 23 -7.57 1.11 -10.34
CA VAL A 23 -7.28 0.48 -9.04
C VAL A 23 -6.43 1.43 -8.20
N PRO A 24 -6.84 1.75 -6.96
CA PRO A 24 -6.00 2.50 -6.04
C PRO A 24 -4.82 1.63 -5.60
N ILE A 25 -3.61 2.15 -5.76
CA ILE A 25 -2.40 1.49 -5.31
C ILE A 25 -2.15 1.87 -3.84
N PRO A 26 -1.82 0.91 -2.96
CA PRO A 26 -1.43 1.21 -1.60
C PRO A 26 -0.25 2.19 -1.53
N GLY A 27 -0.11 2.87 -0.39
CA GLY A 27 1.02 3.74 -0.13
C GLY A 27 2.36 3.07 -0.38
N SER A 28 3.36 3.86 -0.77
CA SER A 28 4.74 3.34 -0.85
C SER A 28 5.29 3.12 0.55
N LYS A 29 5.78 1.91 0.82
CA LYS A 29 6.46 1.58 2.08
C LYS A 29 7.60 2.56 2.38
N SER A 30 8.49 2.77 1.41
CA SER A 30 9.69 3.60 1.63
C SER A 30 9.34 5.08 1.80
N ILE A 31 8.26 5.57 1.17
CA ILE A 31 7.76 6.94 1.38
C ILE A 31 7.14 7.04 2.77
N THR A 32 6.31 6.06 3.16
CA THR A 32 5.68 6.03 4.49
C THR A 32 6.74 6.08 5.58
N ASN A 33 7.77 5.24 5.51
CA ASN A 33 8.85 5.22 6.50
C ASN A 33 9.61 6.56 6.59
N ARG A 34 9.93 7.19 5.45
CA ARG A 34 10.61 8.50 5.45
C ARG A 34 9.71 9.62 5.94
N ALA A 35 8.44 9.62 5.54
CA ALA A 35 7.47 10.62 5.95
C ALA A 35 7.24 10.58 7.46
N LEU A 36 7.21 9.39 8.07
CA LEU A 36 7.11 9.23 9.53
C LEU A 36 8.31 9.86 10.26
N LEU A 37 9.54 9.61 9.80
CA LEU A 37 10.74 10.21 10.39
C LEU A 37 10.75 11.73 10.25
N ILE A 38 10.40 12.26 9.08
CA ILE A 38 10.34 13.71 8.84
C ILE A 38 9.26 14.34 9.72
N ALA A 39 8.08 13.73 9.79
CA ALA A 39 6.97 14.22 10.61
C ALA A 39 7.33 14.27 12.11
N ALA A 40 8.11 13.30 12.60
CA ALA A 40 8.58 13.29 13.99
C ALA A 40 9.62 14.39 14.30
N LEU A 41 10.34 14.87 13.28
CA LEU A 41 11.36 15.91 13.42
C LEU A 41 10.82 17.32 13.11
N ALA A 42 9.65 17.42 12.48
CA ALA A 42 9.06 18.69 12.09
C ALA A 42 8.42 19.39 13.29
N ASP A 43 8.54 20.72 13.34
CA ASP A 43 7.80 21.52 14.30
C ASP A 43 6.31 21.57 13.93
N GLY A 44 5.45 21.35 14.93
CA GLY A 44 4.00 21.41 14.76
C GLY A 44 3.35 20.07 14.36
N ARG A 45 2.19 20.14 13.71
CA ARG A 45 1.38 18.96 13.36
C ARG A 45 1.61 18.56 11.90
N SER A 46 1.89 17.27 11.67
CA SER A 46 1.95 16.66 10.35
C SER A 46 0.74 15.74 10.13
N ASP A 47 0.00 15.94 9.04
CA ASP A 47 -1.09 15.04 8.62
C ASP A 47 -0.63 14.19 7.43
N LEU A 48 -0.53 12.88 7.63
CA LEU A 48 -0.09 11.92 6.60
C LEU A 48 -1.29 11.14 6.05
N THR A 49 -1.48 11.18 4.73
CA THR A 49 -2.56 10.47 4.03
C THR A 49 -2.02 9.39 3.10
N GLY A 50 -2.74 8.27 2.94
CA GLY A 50 -2.33 7.19 2.05
C GLY A 50 -1.08 6.44 2.50
N ALA A 51 -0.73 6.51 3.80
CA ALA A 51 0.33 5.74 4.40
C ALA A 51 0.05 4.23 4.28
N LEU A 52 1.11 3.45 4.00
CA LEU A 52 1.02 2.00 4.00
C LEU A 52 1.09 1.46 5.42
N PHE A 53 0.10 0.66 5.82
CA PHE A 53 0.16 -0.13 7.05
C PHE A 53 0.75 -1.50 6.72
N SER A 54 1.96 -1.74 7.21
CA SER A 54 2.73 -2.97 7.03
C SER A 54 3.26 -3.40 8.39
N ASP A 55 3.44 -4.70 8.62
CA ASP A 55 3.92 -5.26 9.90
C ASP A 55 5.44 -5.10 10.12
N ASP A 56 6.11 -4.35 9.24
CA ASP A 56 7.56 -4.12 9.29
C ASP A 56 7.93 -2.97 10.24
#